data_AF-D7LU93-F1
#
_entry.id   AF-D7LU93-F1
#
_cell.length_a   1.000
_cell.length_b   1.000
_cell.length_c   1.000
_cell.angle_alpha   90.00
_cell.angle_beta   90.00
_cell.angle_gamma   90.00
#
_symmetry.space_group_name_H-M   'P 1'
#
loop_
_entity.id
_entity.type
_entity.pdbx_description
1 polymer ?
#
loop_
_entity_poly.entity_id
_entity_poly.type
_entity_poly.pdbx_seq_one_letter_code
_entity_poly.pdbx_strand_id
1 'polypeptide(L)'
;MATDTTTFPEGDAEAELNPGQNKNFEVDPVSSEIAAEKVQKNVEKRENAKAKRDAAQTLKKTIIISAVIVAVAGAAFAITKKLKENK
;
A
#
# COMPACT_ATOMS: atom_id res chain seq x y z
N MET A 1 -20.35 -53.38 11.48
CA MET A 1 -19.64 -53.28 10.19
C MET A 1 -20.05 -51.97 9.56
N ALA A 2 -19.34 -50.87 9.89
CA ALA A 2 -19.59 -49.57 9.27
C ALA A 2 -18.76 -49.52 7.98
N THR A 3 -19.44 -49.52 6.84
CA THR A 3 -18.83 -49.35 5.52
C THR A 3 -18.62 -47.86 5.30
N ASP A 4 -17.46 -47.34 5.73
CA ASP A 4 -17.01 -46.02 5.32
C ASP A 4 -16.63 -46.11 3.84
N THR A 5 -17.60 -45.85 2.96
CA THR A 5 -17.39 -45.66 1.52
C THR A 5 -16.64 -44.35 1.28
N THR A 6 -15.35 -44.33 1.62
CA THR A 6 -14.40 -43.29 1.21
C THR A 6 -13.90 -43.63 -0.19
N THR A 7 -14.81 -43.60 -1.17
CA THR A 7 -14.44 -43.72 -2.58
C THR A 7 -13.99 -42.35 -3.06
N PHE A 8 -12.78 -42.25 -3.62
CA PHE A 8 -12.32 -41.01 -4.25
C PHE A 8 -13.28 -40.63 -5.39
N PRO A 9 -13.63 -39.34 -5.54
CA PRO A 9 -14.48 -38.91 -6.64
C PRO A 9 -13.84 -39.30 -7.97
N GLU A 10 -14.66 -39.78 -8.90
CA GLU A 10 -14.19 -40.06 -10.26
C GLU A 10 -13.73 -38.75 -10.90
N GLY A 11 -12.50 -38.74 -11.41
CA GLY A 11 -11.94 -37.58 -12.11
C GLY A 11 -12.59 -37.41 -13.47
N ASP A 12 -12.90 -36.17 -13.84
CA ASP A 12 -13.43 -35.84 -15.16
C ASP A 12 -12.27 -35.69 -16.15
N ALA A 13 -11.95 -36.78 -16.84
CA ALA A 13 -10.86 -36.82 -17.80
C ALA A 13 -11.06 -35.86 -18.99
N GLU A 14 -12.30 -35.61 -19.40
CA GLU A 14 -12.58 -34.66 -20.49
C GLU A 14 -12.30 -33.23 -20.04
N ALA A 15 -12.69 -32.92 -18.81
CA ALA A 15 -12.43 -31.63 -18.20
C ALA A 15 -10.92 -31.37 -17.94
N GLU A 16 -10.21 -32.38 -17.44
CA GLU A 16 -8.78 -32.28 -17.13
C GLU A 16 -7.90 -32.19 -18.37
N LEU A 17 -8.27 -32.88 -19.46
CA LEU A 17 -7.56 -32.81 -20.74
C LEU A 17 -7.79 -31.49 -21.49
N ASN A 18 -8.85 -30.75 -21.15
CA ASN A 18 -9.23 -29.50 -21.80
C ASN A 18 -9.34 -28.34 -20.80
N PRO A 19 -8.20 -27.85 -20.24
CA PRO A 19 -8.19 -26.85 -19.17
C PRO A 19 -8.82 -25.50 -19.56
N GLY A 20 -8.97 -25.22 -20.87
CA GLY A 20 -9.64 -24.00 -21.35
C GLY A 20 -11.17 -24.05 -21.30
N GLN A 21 -11.78 -25.23 -21.14
CA GLN A 21 -13.23 -25.39 -21.07
C GLN A 21 -13.76 -25.37 -19.62
N ASN A 22 -12.90 -25.67 -18.64
CA ASN A 22 -13.23 -25.63 -17.23
C ASN A 22 -12.95 -24.26 -16.62
N LYS A 23 -14.02 -23.49 -16.44
CA LYS A 23 -13.97 -22.15 -15.82
C LYS A 23 -14.32 -22.17 -14.33
N ASN A 24 -14.91 -23.25 -13.85
CA ASN A 24 -15.31 -23.43 -12.47
C ASN A 24 -14.41 -24.49 -11.83
N PHE A 25 -13.47 -24.02 -11.01
CA PHE A 25 -12.66 -24.89 -10.16
C PHE A 25 -13.28 -24.90 -8.78
N GLU A 26 -13.57 -26.09 -8.25
CA GLU A 26 -13.96 -26.25 -6.86
C GLU A 26 -12.72 -26.06 -5.99
N VAL A 27 -12.45 -24.80 -5.64
CA VAL A 27 -11.38 -24.44 -4.73
C VAL A 27 -11.84 -24.65 -3.30
N ASP A 28 -10.92 -25.12 -2.45
CA ASP A 28 -11.17 -25.16 -1.01
C ASP A 28 -11.51 -23.75 -0.50
N PRO A 29 -12.69 -23.54 0.09
CA PRO A 29 -13.13 -22.23 0.57
C PRO A 29 -12.20 -21.69 1.66
N VAL A 30 -11.58 -22.56 2.48
CA VAL A 30 -10.64 -22.14 3.53
C VAL A 30 -9.37 -21.55 2.92
N SER A 31 -8.80 -22.23 1.92
CA SER A 31 -7.62 -21.72 1.21
C SER A 31 -7.90 -20.40 0.46
N SER A 32 -9.09 -20.24 -0.08
CA SER A 32 -9.51 -19.02 -0.78
C SER A 32 -9.66 -17.83 0.17
N GLU A 33 -10.24 -18.05 1.35
CA GLU A 33 -10.38 -17.01 2.38
C GLU A 33 -9.01 -16.55 2.90
N ILE A 34 -8.10 -17.49 3.18
CA ILE A 34 -6.74 -17.18 3.63
C ILE A 34 -5.98 -16.39 2.55
N ALA A 35 -6.13 -16.76 1.28
CA ALA A 35 -5.51 -16.03 0.17
C ALA A 35 -6.06 -14.60 0.05
N ALA A 36 -7.38 -14.44 0.13
CA ALA A 36 -8.04 -13.13 0.09
C ALA A 36 -7.61 -12.23 1.26
N GLU A 37 -7.60 -12.75 2.49
CA GLU A 37 -7.17 -12.01 3.68
C GLU A 37 -5.70 -11.58 3.56
N LYS A 38 -4.84 -12.46 3.03
CA LYS A 38 -3.41 -12.15 2.82
C LYS A 38 -3.24 -11.04 1.78
N VAL A 39 -3.99 -11.05 0.69
CA VAL A 39 -3.95 -9.98 -0.32
C VAL A 39 -4.38 -8.66 0.31
N GLN A 40 -5.50 -8.64 1.04
CA GLN A 40 -6.05 -7.44 1.65
C GLN A 40 -5.08 -6.83 2.68
N LYS A 41 -4.49 -7.66 3.56
CA LYS A 41 -3.45 -7.22 4.51
C LYS A 41 -2.22 -6.63 3.82
N ASN A 42 -1.82 -7.17 2.66
CA ASN A 42 -0.66 -6.65 1.92
C ASN A 42 -0.96 -5.31 1.23
N VAL A 43 -2.17 -5.14 0.70
CA VAL A 43 -2.63 -3.86 0.13
C VAL A 43 -2.66 -2.79 1.21
N GLU A 44 -3.30 -3.09 2.35
CA GLU A 44 -3.43 -2.15 3.47
C GLU A 44 -2.06 -1.75 4.03
N LYS A 45 -1.13 -2.70 4.20
CA LYS A 45 0.25 -2.41 4.62
C LYS A 45 0.97 -1.49 3.63
N ARG A 46 0.76 -1.70 2.32
CA ARG A 46 1.41 -0.90 1.27
C ARG A 46 0.84 0.52 1.24
N GLU A 47 -0.47 0.69 1.40
CA GLU A 47 -1.09 2.00 1.49
C GLU A 47 -0.66 2.76 2.74
N ASN A 48 -0.66 2.11 3.90
CA ASN A 48 -0.16 2.71 5.13
C ASN A 48 1.32 3.13 5.02
N ALA A 49 2.17 2.30 4.40
CA ALA A 49 3.57 2.65 4.17
C ALA A 49 3.73 3.85 3.23
N LYS A 50 2.89 3.96 2.18
CA LYS A 50 2.88 5.12 1.28
C LYS A 50 2.42 6.38 2.02
N ALA A 51 1.32 6.32 2.76
CA ALA A 51 0.79 7.44 3.53
C ALA A 51 1.81 7.96 4.55
N LYS A 52 2.50 7.06 5.27
CA LYS A 52 3.56 7.44 6.22
C LYS A 52 4.74 8.13 5.53
N ARG A 53 5.17 7.64 4.36
CA ARG A 53 6.25 8.28 3.59
C ARG A 53 5.86 9.66 3.09
N ASP A 54 4.63 9.80 2.58
CA ASP A 54 4.15 11.07 2.04
C ASP A 54 3.95 12.14 3.12
N ALA A 55 3.43 11.73 4.30
CA ALA A 55 3.36 12.60 5.47
C ALA A 55 4.75 13.08 5.92
N ALA A 56 5.74 12.18 6.00
CA ALA A 56 7.11 12.53 6.36
C ALA A 56 7.77 13.45 5.32
N GLN A 57 7.50 13.24 4.03
CA GLN A 57 8.03 14.09 2.96
C GLN A 57 7.40 15.48 2.99
N THR A 58 6.09 15.57 3.25
CA THR A 58 5.36 16.83 3.42
C THR A 58 5.91 17.61 4.60
N LEU A 59 6.10 16.97 5.76
CA LEU A 59 6.68 17.62 6.94
C LEU A 59 8.09 18.20 6.64
N LYS A 60 8.95 17.41 5.98
CA LYS A 60 10.29 17.89 5.59
C LYS A 60 10.23 19.10 4.65
N LYS A 61 9.35 19.08 3.65
CA LYS A 61 9.16 20.21 2.73
C LYS A 61 8.69 21.46 3.48
N THR A 62 7.72 21.33 4.38
CA THR A 62 7.19 22.45 5.16
C THR A 62 8.28 23.12 6.02
N ILE A 63 9.12 22.33 6.69
CA ILE A 63 10.23 22.86 7.50
C ILE A 63 11.25 23.62 6.62
N ILE A 64 11.57 23.09 5.44
CA ILE A 64 12.50 23.77 4.53
C ILE A 64 11.90 25.09 4.03
N ILE A 65 10.64 25.08 3.61
CA ILE A 65 9.95 26.28 3.12
C ILE A 65 9.85 27.34 4.23
N SER A 66 9.51 26.95 5.47
CA SER A 66 9.43 27.89 6.59
C SER A 66 10.79 28.50 6.93
N ALA A 67 11.87 27.72 6.88
CA ALA A 67 13.23 28.21 7.10
C ALA A 67 13.64 29.25 6.04
N VAL A 68 13.30 29.01 4.76
CA VAL A 68 13.61 29.96 3.67
C VAL A 68 12.89 31.29 3.87
N ILE A 69 11.61 31.27 4.24
CA ILE A 69 10.83 32.50 4.48
C ILE A 69 11.45 33.33 5.61
N VAL A 70 11.83 32.69 6.72
CA VAL A 70 12.50 33.36 7.84
C VAL A 70 13.84 33.96 7.42
N ALA A 71 14.64 33.24 6.64
CA ALA A 71 15.92 33.74 6.14
C ALA A 71 15.76 34.97 5.23
N VAL A 72 14.78 34.95 4.31
CA VAL A 72 14.49 36.07 3.42
C VAL A 72 14.00 37.29 4.22
N ALA A 73 13.09 37.09 5.16
CA ALA A 73 12.61 38.16 6.04
C ALA A 73 13.75 38.75 6.89
N GLY A 74 14.62 37.89 7.44
CA GLY A 74 15.79 38.31 8.20
C GLY A 74 16.78 39.13 7.36
N ALA A 75 17.04 38.70 6.11
CA ALA A 75 17.91 39.43 5.20
C ALA A 75 17.34 40.81 4.83
N ALA A 76 16.05 40.87 4.48
CA ALA A 76 15.37 42.12 4.19
C ALA A 76 15.36 43.07 5.41
N PHE A 77 15.13 42.52 6.61
CA PHE A 77 15.15 43.27 7.86
C PHE A 77 16.56 43.81 8.18
N ALA A 78 17.61 43.01 7.96
CA ALA A 78 18.99 43.45 8.17
C ALA A 78 19.37 44.59 7.22
N ILE A 79 18.98 44.50 5.93
CA ILE A 79 19.25 45.55 4.93
C ILE A 79 18.52 46.84 5.31
N THR A 80 17.22 46.75 5.62
CA THR A 80 16.41 47.93 5.99
C THR A 80 16.86 48.56 7.29
N LYS A 81 17.26 47.78 8.30
CA LYS A 81 17.87 48.29 9.53
C LYS A 81 19.18 49.04 9.23
N LYS A 82 20.07 48.46 8.43
CA LYS A 82 21.34 49.10 8.03
C LYS A 82 21.11 50.41 7.27
N LEU A 83 20.08 50.50 6.43
CA LEU A 83 19.74 51.74 5.72
C LEU A 83 19.17 52.83 6.66
N LYS A 84 18.42 52.45 7.69
CA LYS A 84 17.86 53.39 8.67
C LYS A 84 18.92 53.94 9.63
N GLU A 85 19.94 53.17 9.97
CA GLU A 85 21.04 53.60 10.85
C GLU A 85 22.04 54.53 10.13
N ASN A 86 22.11 54.49 8.81
CA ASN A 86 23.00 55.35 7.99
C ASN A 86 22.31 56.60 7.43
N LYS A 87 21.12 56.95 7.94
CA LYS A 87 20.37 58.16 7.60
C LYS A 87 20.20 59.02 8.84
#